data_AF-A0A844FWT5-F1
#
_entry.id   AF-A0A844FWT5-F1
#
_cell.length_a   1.000
_cell.length_b   1.000
_cell.length_c   1.000
_cell.angle_alpha   90.00
_cell.angle_beta   90.00
_cell.angle_gamma   90.00
#
_symmetry.space_group_name_H-M   'P 1'
#
loop_
_entity.id
_entity.type
_entity.pdbx_description
1 polymer ?
#
loop_
_entity_poly.entity_id
_entity_poly.type
_entity_poly.pdbx_seq_one_letter_code
_entity_poly.pdbx_strand_id
1 'polypeptide(L)'
;MNRENSVKRKMIAFDHGDPKRIQHFLKVASFANMIAIEESLDDEIVERVTLAGYVHDIGIIVAESQGLKNTPKRQEEFGPQPAMELLKSAGYDDALCQRIGFIVGHHHTLSQVDDIDFQILVEADYLVNAFEDGDDKEKIKNARDHFFKTSAGIKIINEMFDLER
;
A
#
# COMPACT_ATOMS: atom_id res chain seq x y z
N MET A 1 17.03 15.40 -6.48
CA MET A 1 15.75 14.67 -6.40
C MET A 1 15.60 14.23 -4.94
N ASN A 2 14.50 14.54 -4.25
CA ASN A 2 14.29 14.00 -2.89
C ASN A 2 14.18 12.45 -2.96
N ARG A 3 14.50 11.75 -1.85
CA ARG A 3 14.55 10.28 -1.82
C ARG A 3 13.22 9.65 -2.23
N GLU A 4 12.11 10.22 -1.78
CA GLU A 4 10.76 9.78 -2.15
C GLU A 4 10.50 9.86 -3.67
N ASN A 5 10.84 10.98 -4.34
CA ASN A 5 10.69 11.05 -5.81
C ASN A 5 11.58 10.04 -6.54
N SER A 6 12.74 9.66 -5.96
CA SER A 6 13.56 8.57 -6.49
C SER A 6 12.79 7.26 -6.49
N VAL A 7 12.13 6.93 -5.37
CA VAL A 7 11.28 5.73 -5.23
C VAL A 7 10.13 5.76 -6.22
N LYS A 8 9.36 6.85 -6.29
CA LYS A 8 8.27 7.02 -7.27
C LYS A 8 8.73 6.76 -8.70
N ARG A 9 9.83 7.40 -9.11
CA ARG A 9 10.35 7.27 -10.48
C ARG A 9 10.87 5.87 -10.77
N LYS A 10 11.50 5.21 -9.80
CA LYS A 10 11.94 3.81 -9.90
C LYS A 10 10.75 2.87 -10.01
N MET A 11 9.70 3.06 -9.20
CA MET A 11 8.49 2.24 -9.26
C MET A 11 7.73 2.42 -10.58
N ILE A 12 7.60 3.66 -11.07
CA ILE A 12 7.03 3.93 -12.41
C ILE A 12 7.83 3.22 -13.52
N ALA A 13 9.17 3.19 -13.39
CA ALA A 13 10.02 2.48 -14.33
C ALA A 13 9.92 0.94 -14.18
N PHE A 14 9.66 0.45 -12.97
CA PHE A 14 9.43 -0.96 -12.69
C PHE A 14 8.13 -1.44 -13.35
N ASP A 15 7.05 -0.68 -13.19
CA ASP A 15 5.74 -0.93 -13.81
C ASP A 15 5.62 -0.40 -15.26
N HIS A 16 6.73 -0.39 -16.00
CA HIS A 16 6.78 0.15 -17.35
C HIS A 16 5.70 -0.45 -18.25
N GLY A 17 4.85 0.41 -18.82
CA GLY A 17 3.79 0.00 -19.74
C GLY A 17 2.47 -0.39 -19.07
N ASP A 18 2.38 -0.35 -17.73
CA ASP A 18 1.14 -0.60 -17.00
C ASP A 18 0.60 0.68 -16.33
N PRO A 19 -0.19 1.51 -17.04
CA PRO A 19 -0.75 2.72 -16.47
C PRO A 19 -1.75 2.43 -15.34
N LYS A 20 -2.38 1.24 -15.30
CA LYS A 20 -3.33 0.89 -14.24
C LYS A 20 -2.57 0.72 -12.92
N ARG A 21 -1.51 -0.10 -12.91
CA ARG A 21 -0.67 -0.30 -11.72
C ARG A 21 0.02 0.98 -11.26
N ILE A 22 0.53 1.77 -12.21
CA ILE A 22 1.15 3.07 -11.89
C ILE A 22 0.16 4.00 -11.18
N GLN A 23 -1.08 4.09 -11.67
CA GLN A 23 -2.11 4.89 -11.03
C GLN A 23 -2.52 4.33 -9.68
N HIS A 24 -2.62 3.01 -9.56
CA HIS A 24 -3.02 2.31 -8.35
C HIS A 24 -2.07 2.65 -7.19
N PHE A 25 -0.77 2.33 -7.29
CA PHE A 25 0.16 2.55 -6.18
C PHE A 25 0.33 4.05 -5.83
N LEU A 26 0.18 4.96 -6.81
CA LEU A 26 0.24 6.40 -6.57
C LEU A 26 -0.93 6.87 -5.70
N LYS A 27 -2.14 6.34 -5.93
CA LYS A 27 -3.31 6.62 -5.10
C LYS A 27 -3.16 6.02 -3.70
N VAL A 28 -2.72 4.76 -3.62
CA VAL A 28 -2.53 4.06 -2.33
C VAL A 28 -1.52 4.82 -1.47
N ALA A 29 -0.36 5.19 -2.02
CA ALA A 29 0.61 5.99 -1.28
C ALA A 29 0.09 7.36 -0.85
N SER A 30 -0.74 8.02 -1.68
CA SER A 30 -1.38 9.29 -1.32
C SER A 30 -2.34 9.14 -0.14
N PHE A 31 -3.17 8.08 -0.13
CA PHE A 31 -4.07 7.82 0.99
C PHE A 31 -3.32 7.40 2.24
N ALA A 32 -2.31 6.54 2.14
CA ALA A 32 -1.48 6.14 3.27
C ALA A 32 -0.80 7.36 3.93
N ASN A 33 -0.26 8.27 3.10
CA ASN A 33 0.32 9.53 3.58
C ASN A 33 -0.70 10.40 4.33
N MET A 34 -1.88 10.59 3.73
CA MET A 34 -2.96 11.40 4.31
C MET A 34 -3.45 10.81 5.64
N ILE A 35 -3.69 9.50 5.70
CA ILE A 35 -4.13 8.80 6.91
C ILE A 35 -3.09 8.98 8.04
N ALA A 36 -1.81 8.75 7.77
CA ALA A 36 -0.77 8.91 8.79
C ALA A 36 -0.66 10.34 9.33
N ILE A 37 -0.79 11.35 8.46
CA ILE A 37 -0.79 12.77 8.86
C ILE A 37 -2.01 13.09 9.72
N GLU A 38 -3.20 12.64 9.34
CA GLU A 38 -4.43 12.91 10.10
C GLU A 38 -4.50 12.16 11.43
N GLU A 39 -3.85 11.00 11.52
CA GLU A 39 -3.61 10.27 12.77
C GLU A 39 -2.51 10.92 13.64
N SER A 40 -1.92 12.05 13.21
CA SER A 40 -0.88 12.79 13.93
C SER A 40 0.36 11.94 14.26
N LEU A 41 0.72 11.03 13.36
CA LEU A 41 1.91 10.19 13.50
C LEU A 41 3.18 10.98 13.19
N ASP A 42 4.32 10.49 13.68
CA ASP A 42 5.61 11.12 13.43
C ASP A 42 6.05 11.02 11.95
N ASP A 43 6.97 11.89 11.56
CA ASP A 43 7.48 11.99 10.18
C ASP A 43 8.11 10.66 9.69
N GLU A 44 8.63 9.84 10.61
CA GLU A 44 9.23 8.54 10.27
C GLU A 44 8.15 7.54 9.84
N ILE A 45 7.04 7.46 10.58
CA ILE A 45 5.91 6.61 10.22
C ILE A 45 5.23 7.14 8.95
N VAL A 46 5.05 8.46 8.82
CA VAL A 46 4.49 9.08 7.60
C VAL A 46 5.34 8.71 6.38
N GLU A 47 6.67 8.83 6.45
CA GLU A 47 7.56 8.42 5.35
C GLU A 47 7.43 6.91 5.09
N ARG A 48 7.41 6.08 6.14
CA ARG A 48 7.33 4.62 6.02
C ARG A 48 6.07 4.13 5.31
N VAL A 49 4.88 4.58 5.72
CA VAL A 49 3.62 4.14 5.09
C VAL A 49 3.48 4.65 3.67
N THR A 50 4.00 5.85 3.40
CA THR A 50 3.98 6.44 2.04
C THR A 50 4.85 5.59 1.11
N LEU A 51 6.04 5.19 1.57
CA LEU A 51 6.94 4.32 0.82
C LEU A 51 6.36 2.91 0.63
N ALA A 52 5.75 2.34 1.68
CA ALA A 52 5.06 1.06 1.59
C ALA A 52 3.94 1.10 0.55
N GLY A 53 3.16 2.18 0.50
CA GLY A 53 2.13 2.39 -0.51
C GLY A 53 2.67 2.36 -1.95
N TYR A 54 3.85 2.93 -2.21
CA TYR A 54 4.46 2.87 -3.53
C TYR A 54 4.87 1.45 -3.95
N VAL A 55 5.28 0.59 -3.02
CA VAL A 55 5.94 -0.69 -3.34
C VAL A 55 5.15 -1.93 -2.96
N HIS A 56 3.96 -1.81 -2.35
CA HIS A 56 3.21 -2.96 -1.82
C HIS A 56 2.96 -4.06 -2.87
N ASP A 57 2.59 -3.66 -4.09
CA ASP A 57 2.22 -4.55 -5.20
C ASP A 57 3.38 -4.95 -6.11
N ILE A 58 4.63 -4.59 -5.79
CA ILE A 58 5.81 -4.83 -6.64
C ILE A 58 6.02 -6.31 -6.98
N GLY A 59 5.50 -7.22 -6.14
CA GLY A 59 5.56 -8.66 -6.36
C GLY A 59 4.77 -9.15 -7.59
N ILE A 60 3.81 -8.37 -8.10
CA ILE A 60 3.00 -8.75 -9.26
C ILE A 60 3.87 -8.99 -10.49
N ILE A 61 4.72 -8.02 -10.86
CA ILE A 61 5.58 -8.12 -12.05
C ILE A 61 6.59 -9.25 -11.90
N VAL A 62 7.12 -9.45 -10.69
CA VAL A 62 8.06 -10.53 -10.43
C VAL A 62 7.39 -11.89 -10.65
N ALA A 63 6.17 -12.09 -10.17
CA ALA A 63 5.41 -13.30 -10.42
C ALA A 63 5.12 -13.50 -11.92
N GLU A 64 4.64 -12.46 -12.60
CA GLU A 64 4.30 -12.53 -14.03
C GLU A 64 5.53 -12.80 -14.92
N SER A 65 6.69 -12.23 -14.57
CA SER A 65 7.95 -12.48 -15.29
C SER A 65 8.40 -13.95 -15.23
N GLN A 66 7.95 -14.69 -14.21
CA GLN A 66 8.19 -16.12 -14.04
C GLN A 66 7.08 -16.98 -14.68
N GLY A 67 6.15 -16.38 -15.42
CA GLY A 67 5.01 -17.08 -16.01
C GLY A 67 3.95 -17.51 -14.99
N LEU A 68 3.98 -16.92 -13.78
CA LEU A 68 3.06 -17.24 -12.70
C LEU A 68 1.85 -16.28 -12.76
N LYS A 69 0.65 -16.82 -12.53
CA LYS A 69 -0.55 -16.01 -12.28
C LYS A 69 -0.34 -15.06 -11.10
N ASN A 70 -0.84 -13.83 -11.24
CA ASN A 70 -0.98 -12.89 -10.14
C ASN A 70 -2.01 -13.42 -9.12
N THR A 71 -1.56 -13.70 -7.90
CA THR A 71 -2.39 -14.14 -6.77
C THR A 71 -1.87 -13.48 -5.49
N PRO A 72 -2.71 -13.19 -4.48
CA PRO A 72 -2.28 -12.57 -3.22
C PRO A 72 -1.01 -13.20 -2.61
N LYS A 73 -1.01 -14.53 -2.47
CA LYS A 73 0.14 -15.29 -1.95
C LYS A 73 1.44 -15.06 -2.73
N ARG A 74 1.36 -14.86 -4.04
CA ARG A 74 2.54 -14.64 -4.89
C ARG A 74 3.05 -13.22 -4.80
N GLN A 75 2.16 -12.25 -4.65
CA GLN A 75 2.58 -10.87 -4.40
C GLN A 75 3.36 -10.78 -3.08
N GLU A 76 2.84 -11.43 -2.03
CA GLU A 76 3.50 -11.56 -0.72
C GLU A 76 4.83 -12.35 -0.80
N GLU A 77 4.89 -13.42 -1.58
CA GLU A 77 6.11 -14.22 -1.76
C GLU A 77 7.21 -13.47 -2.52
N PHE A 78 6.84 -12.77 -3.60
CA PHE A 78 7.79 -12.15 -4.53
C PHE A 78 8.02 -10.66 -4.30
N GLY A 79 7.23 -10.01 -3.46
CA GLY A 79 7.29 -8.56 -3.21
C GLY A 79 8.41 -8.09 -2.26
N PRO A 80 8.70 -8.77 -1.13
CA PRO A 80 9.60 -8.23 -0.11
C PRO A 80 11.00 -7.90 -0.61
N GLN A 81 11.63 -8.82 -1.34
CA GLN A 81 12.98 -8.65 -1.85
C GLN A 81 13.10 -7.46 -2.81
N PRO A 82 12.32 -7.37 -3.91
CA PRO A 82 12.41 -6.24 -4.84
C PRO A 82 12.02 -4.91 -4.19
N ALA A 83 11.06 -4.89 -3.25
CA ALA A 83 10.75 -3.68 -2.48
C ALA A 83 11.97 -3.17 -1.70
N MET A 84 12.63 -4.05 -0.95
CA MET A 84 13.86 -3.71 -0.21
C MET A 84 14.97 -3.23 -1.14
N GLU A 85 15.22 -3.92 -2.25
CA GLU A 85 16.26 -3.53 -3.21
C GLU A 85 16.00 -2.16 -3.82
N LEU A 86 14.74 -1.87 -4.19
CA LEU A 86 14.33 -0.58 -4.74
C LEU A 86 14.57 0.54 -3.73
N LEU A 87 14.12 0.37 -2.48
CA LEU A 87 14.27 1.36 -1.40
C LEU A 87 15.74 1.61 -1.04
N LYS A 88 16.54 0.54 -0.87
CA LYS A 88 17.99 0.67 -0.63
C LYS A 88 18.68 1.44 -1.75
N SER A 89 18.32 1.17 -3.01
CA SER A 89 18.86 1.90 -4.17
C SER A 89 18.46 3.37 -4.21
N ALA A 90 17.45 3.78 -3.43
CA ALA A 90 17.04 5.17 -3.25
C ALA A 90 17.66 5.84 -2.01
N GLY A 91 18.49 5.13 -1.24
CA GLY A 91 19.23 5.66 -0.09
C GLY A 91 18.50 5.56 1.25
N TYR A 92 17.57 4.61 1.38
CA TYR A 92 16.94 4.26 2.66
C TYR A 92 17.77 3.22 3.42
N ASP A 93 17.73 3.31 4.75
CA ASP A 93 18.46 2.40 5.62
C ASP A 93 17.82 1.00 5.71
N ASP A 94 18.59 0.05 6.22
CA ASP A 94 18.18 -1.36 6.30
C ASP A 94 16.98 -1.60 7.21
N ALA A 95 16.83 -0.83 8.30
CA ALA A 95 15.75 -1.03 9.26
C ALA A 95 14.40 -0.66 8.64
N LEU A 96 14.34 0.50 7.97
CA LEU A 96 13.16 0.93 7.24
C LEU A 96 12.81 -0.04 6.10
N CYS A 97 13.83 -0.46 5.33
CA CYS A 97 13.62 -1.41 4.23
C CYS A 97 13.08 -2.75 4.74
N GLN A 98 13.61 -3.27 5.85
CA GLN A 98 13.13 -4.52 6.45
C GLN A 98 11.69 -4.40 6.94
N ARG A 99 11.31 -3.29 7.58
CA ARG A 99 9.93 -3.07 8.01
C ARG A 99 8.97 -3.01 6.83
N ILE A 100 9.32 -2.28 5.77
CA ILE A 100 8.49 -2.22 4.56
C ILE A 100 8.45 -3.59 3.86
N GLY A 101 9.58 -4.31 3.78
CA GLY A 101 9.62 -5.66 3.22
C GLY A 101 8.73 -6.64 3.99
N PHE A 102 8.66 -6.53 5.32
CA PHE A 102 7.72 -7.29 6.13
C PHE A 102 6.27 -6.96 5.77
N ILE A 103 5.90 -5.68 5.71
CA ILE A 103 4.54 -5.27 5.36
C ILE A 103 4.16 -5.76 3.95
N VAL A 104 5.03 -5.55 2.95
CA VAL A 104 4.86 -6.04 1.57
C VAL A 104 4.66 -7.57 1.54
N GLY A 105 5.37 -8.30 2.40
CA GLY A 105 5.29 -9.76 2.47
C GLY A 105 4.02 -10.31 3.11
N HIS A 106 3.16 -9.46 3.66
CA HIS A 106 1.99 -9.91 4.42
C HIS A 106 0.74 -9.07 4.16
N HIS A 107 0.76 -8.11 3.23
CA HIS A 107 -0.32 -7.12 3.08
C HIS A 107 -1.68 -7.69 2.68
N HIS A 108 -1.76 -8.94 2.19
CA HIS A 108 -3.02 -9.65 1.96
C HIS A 108 -3.46 -10.51 3.15
N THR A 109 -2.64 -10.60 4.19
CA THR A 109 -2.85 -11.43 5.38
C THR A 109 -3.17 -10.54 6.59
N LEU A 110 -4.42 -10.07 6.67
CA LEU A 110 -4.90 -9.14 7.71
C LEU A 110 -4.65 -9.60 9.15
N SER A 111 -4.59 -10.91 9.39
CA SER A 111 -4.29 -11.46 10.72
C SER A 111 -2.84 -11.21 11.18
N GLN A 112 -1.96 -10.75 10.29
CA GLN A 112 -0.57 -10.41 10.59
C GLN A 112 -0.34 -8.92 10.82
N VAL A 113 -1.39 -8.08 10.74
CA VAL A 113 -1.28 -6.67 11.12
C VAL A 113 -0.83 -6.58 12.57
N ASP A 114 0.36 -6.03 12.77
CA ASP A 114 1.06 -5.99 14.07
C ASP A 114 1.24 -4.57 14.61
N ASP A 115 1.12 -3.54 13.77
CA ASP A 115 1.29 -2.14 14.14
C ASP A 115 0.51 -1.20 13.19
N ILE A 116 0.44 0.08 13.56
CA ILE A 116 -0.36 1.12 12.90
C ILE A 116 0.06 1.37 11.45
N ASP A 117 1.34 1.27 11.12
CA ASP A 117 1.85 1.48 9.76
C ASP A 117 1.31 0.42 8.77
N PHE A 118 1.25 -0.83 9.20
CA PHE A 118 0.67 -1.92 8.43
C PHE A 118 -0.84 -1.69 8.31
N GLN A 119 -1.54 -1.37 9.40
CA GLN A 119 -2.97 -1.06 9.37
C GLN A 119 -3.29 0.08 8.37
N ILE A 120 -2.48 1.13 8.33
CA ILE A 120 -2.64 2.24 7.39
C ILE A 120 -2.49 1.78 5.94
N LEU A 121 -1.48 0.94 5.64
CA LEU A 121 -1.28 0.46 4.28
C LEU A 121 -2.50 -0.32 3.77
N VAL A 122 -2.98 -1.27 4.56
CA VAL A 122 -4.10 -2.13 4.13
C VAL A 122 -5.39 -1.32 3.98
N GLU A 123 -5.62 -0.32 4.85
CA GLU A 123 -6.78 0.59 4.71
C GLU A 123 -6.68 1.45 3.45
N ALA A 124 -5.50 2.03 3.20
CA ALA A 124 -5.24 2.84 2.00
C ALA A 124 -5.39 2.03 0.70
N ASP A 125 -4.91 0.80 0.69
CA ASP A 125 -5.07 -0.12 -0.44
C ASP A 125 -6.55 -0.47 -0.67
N TYR A 126 -7.28 -0.80 0.41
CA TYR A 126 -8.72 -1.08 0.31
C TYR A 126 -9.53 0.09 -0.24
N LEU A 127 -9.24 1.33 0.17
CA LEU A 127 -9.91 2.53 -0.35
C LEU A 127 -9.82 2.61 -1.89
N VAL A 128 -8.64 2.32 -2.44
CA VAL A 128 -8.39 2.36 -3.88
C VAL A 128 -9.03 1.16 -4.57
N ASN A 129 -8.87 -0.04 -4.02
CA ASN A 129 -9.45 -1.27 -4.58
C ASN A 129 -10.97 -1.21 -4.65
N ALA A 130 -11.63 -0.75 -3.58
CA ALA A 130 -13.09 -0.61 -3.57
C ALA A 130 -13.60 0.30 -4.71
N PHE A 131 -12.87 1.38 -5.01
CA PHE A 131 -13.19 2.26 -6.14
C PHE A 131 -12.87 1.62 -7.50
N GLU A 132 -11.68 1.02 -7.65
CA GLU A 132 -11.21 0.47 -8.93
C GLU A 132 -11.98 -0.79 -9.35
N ASP A 133 -12.42 -1.61 -8.39
CA ASP A 133 -13.20 -2.83 -8.62
C ASP A 133 -14.71 -2.57 -8.71
N GLY A 134 -15.16 -1.37 -8.33
CA GLY A 134 -16.57 -1.00 -8.34
C GLY A 134 -17.38 -1.77 -7.30
N ASP A 135 -16.84 -1.92 -6.10
CA ASP A 135 -17.49 -2.62 -5.00
C ASP A 135 -18.83 -1.96 -4.61
N ASP A 136 -19.81 -2.78 -4.21
CA ASP A 136 -21.10 -2.26 -3.74
C ASP A 136 -21.01 -1.69 -2.31
N LYS A 137 -21.96 -0.81 -1.97
CA LYS A 137 -21.99 -0.14 -0.66
C LYS A 137 -22.08 -1.11 0.52
N GLU A 138 -22.73 -2.26 0.39
CA GLU A 138 -22.84 -3.22 1.50
C GLU A 138 -21.49 -3.90 1.77
N LYS A 139 -20.78 -4.30 0.72
CA LYS A 139 -19.43 -4.86 0.81
C LYS A 139 -18.45 -3.86 1.44
N ILE A 140 -18.49 -2.60 1.00
CA ILE A 140 -17.62 -1.53 1.52
C ILE A 140 -17.94 -1.25 2.99
N LYS A 141 -19.23 -1.16 3.35
CA LYS A 141 -19.66 -0.96 4.74
C LYS A 141 -19.20 -2.12 5.65
N ASN A 142 -19.32 -3.35 5.17
CA ASN A 142 -18.86 -4.53 5.90
C ASN A 142 -17.33 -4.48 6.13
N ALA A 143 -16.55 -4.09 5.12
CA ALA A 143 -15.11 -3.93 5.27
C ALA A 143 -14.75 -2.81 6.26
N ARG A 144 -15.39 -1.64 6.17
CA ARG A 144 -15.22 -0.57 7.17
C ARG A 144 -15.42 -1.09 8.59
N ASP A 145 -16.53 -1.78 8.85
CA ASP A 145 -16.94 -2.14 10.20
C ASP A 145 -16.03 -3.21 10.85
N HIS A 146 -15.42 -4.08 10.05
CA HIS A 146 -14.62 -5.20 10.56
C HIS A 146 -13.11 -4.98 10.42
N PHE A 147 -12.69 -4.31 9.35
CA PHE A 147 -11.31 -4.26 8.93
C PHE A 147 -10.64 -2.89 9.19
N PHE A 148 -11.35 -1.77 9.03
CA PHE A 148 -10.78 -0.44 9.34
C PHE A 148 -10.66 -0.23 10.85
N LYS A 149 -9.58 0.44 11.27
CA LYS A 149 -9.22 0.77 12.65
C LYS A 149 -8.80 2.22 12.81
N THR A 150 -8.17 2.84 11.82
CA THR A 150 -7.77 4.26 11.93
C THR A 150 -8.99 5.17 11.86
N SER A 151 -8.99 6.25 12.66
CA SER A 151 -10.07 7.22 12.65
C SER A 151 -10.13 7.98 11.32
N ALA A 152 -8.97 8.30 10.75
CA ALA A 152 -8.84 8.95 9.45
C ALA A 152 -9.31 8.04 8.31
N GLY A 153 -8.90 6.77 8.28
CA GLY A 153 -9.36 5.80 7.28
C GLY A 153 -10.86 5.58 7.32
N ILE A 154 -11.46 5.46 8.52
CA ILE A 154 -12.91 5.35 8.70
C ILE A 154 -13.64 6.59 8.18
N LYS A 155 -13.12 7.78 8.46
CA LYS A 155 -13.70 9.04 7.96
C LYS A 155 -13.63 9.11 6.43
N ILE A 156 -12.47 8.80 5.85
CA ILE A 156 -12.27 8.82 4.40
C ILE A 156 -13.20 7.83 3.70
N ILE A 157 -13.33 6.58 4.18
CA ILE A 157 -14.20 5.60 3.51
C ILE A 157 -15.69 5.99 3.62
N ASN A 158 -16.10 6.61 4.74
CA ASN A 158 -17.46 7.12 4.91
C ASN A 158 -17.79 8.25 3.95
N GLU A 159 -16.87 9.21 3.79
CA GLU A 159 -17.02 10.34 2.88
C GLU A 159 -16.94 9.90 1.41
N MET A 160 -15.98 9.02 1.07
CA MET A 160 -15.73 8.57 -0.30
C MET A 160 -16.92 7.79 -0.89
N PHE A 161 -17.59 6.98 -0.07
CA PHE A 161 -18.65 6.08 -0.53
C PHE A 161 -20.05 6.41 0.01
N ASP A 162 -20.20 7.53 0.73
CA ASP A 162 -21.47 8.00 1.29
C ASP A 162 -22.17 6.90 2.12
N LEU A 163 -21.49 6.47 3.20
CA LEU A 163 -21.90 5.34 4.06
C LEU A 163 -22.62 5.75 5.36
N GLU A 164 -22.70 7.04 5.67
CA GLU A 164 -23.30 7.58 6.91
C GLU A 164 -24.75 8.06 6.75
N ARG A 165 -25.41 7.68 5.65
CA ARG A 165 -26.84 7.96 5.38
C ARG A 165 -27.71 6.73 5.46
#